data_AF-A0A2N2ZIB2-F1
#
_entry.id   AF-A0A2N2ZIB2-F1
#
_cell.length_a   1.000
_cell.length_b   1.000
_cell.length_c   1.000
_cell.angle_alpha   90.00
_cell.angle_beta   90.00
_cell.angle_gamma   90.00
#
_symmetry.space_group_name_H-M   'P 1'
#
loop_
_entity.id
_entity.type
_entity.pdbx_description
1 polymer ?
#
loop_
_entity_poly.entity_id
_entity_poly.type
_entity_poly.pdbx_seq_one_letter_code
_entity_poly.pdbx_strand_id
1 'polypeptide(L)'
;MKKILTLIFVLAAFSAFAQHNSQNSLDWAGTYKGIMPCADCEGIRTIITLTEKNEFSVRMQYLGKKANEYKYSGKVVWNSGESIITLITKGDNSKEYYFVGEGYIQKLDSDKKKIDGDLEEMFKLKKADEYELIVFDSGFDFWLNSSGHSISQYSNEYLRSMNISYVQEWNRRNIMGDRRFESYIDYDTFEDYNKDFNYKLFMYFKYFEEKNRLKLIPGTGRF
;
A
#
# COMPACT_ATOMS: atom_id res chain seq x y z
N MET A 1 4.46 52.03 51.99
CA MET A 1 4.50 50.64 51.49
C MET A 1 3.30 50.43 50.58
N LYS A 2 3.56 50.14 49.30
CA LYS A 2 2.58 50.15 48.20
C LYS A 2 1.67 48.92 48.28
N LYS A 3 0.35 49.12 48.26
CA LYS A 3 -0.65 48.06 48.03
C LYS A 3 -0.78 47.86 46.52
N ILE A 4 -0.51 46.66 46.04
CA ILE A 4 -0.64 46.28 44.63
C ILE A 4 -2.06 45.73 44.41
N LEU A 5 -2.77 46.32 43.46
CA LEU A 5 -4.08 45.89 42.99
C LEU A 5 -3.86 44.94 41.80
N THR A 6 -4.20 43.67 41.96
CA THR A 6 -4.10 42.69 40.87
C THR A 6 -5.44 42.63 40.14
N LEU A 7 -5.46 43.07 38.87
CA LEU A 7 -6.57 42.90 37.94
C LEU A 7 -6.69 41.42 37.55
N ILE A 8 -7.85 40.81 37.76
CA ILE A 8 -8.19 39.49 37.20
C ILE A 8 -8.80 39.73 35.80
N PHE A 9 -8.06 39.38 34.75
CA PHE A 9 -8.63 39.17 33.43
C PHE A 9 -9.28 37.78 33.42
N VAL A 10 -10.61 37.71 33.37
CA VAL A 10 -11.32 36.49 32.98
C VAL A 10 -11.17 36.35 31.47
N LEU A 11 -10.14 35.64 31.02
CA LEU A 11 -10.11 35.12 29.66
C LEU A 11 -11.10 33.95 29.62
N ALA A 12 -12.25 34.16 28.99
CA ALA A 12 -13.10 33.06 28.58
C ALA A 12 -12.30 32.24 27.55
N ALA A 13 -11.79 31.09 27.99
CA ALA A 13 -11.26 30.09 27.08
C ALA A 13 -12.45 29.54 26.28
N PHE A 14 -12.65 30.07 25.07
CA PHE A 14 -13.38 29.35 24.05
C PHE A 14 -12.57 28.09 23.75
N SER A 15 -12.97 26.97 24.35
CA SER A 15 -12.56 25.65 23.88
C SER A 15 -13.05 25.53 22.44
N ALA A 16 -12.16 25.73 21.47
CA ALA A 16 -12.38 25.26 20.12
C ALA A 16 -12.59 23.76 20.23
N PHE A 17 -13.83 23.29 20.06
CA PHE A 17 -14.09 21.90 19.79
C PHE A 17 -13.38 21.59 18.47
N ALA A 18 -12.17 21.02 18.55
CA ALA A 18 -11.57 20.36 17.42
C ALA A 18 -12.51 19.21 17.07
N GLN A 19 -13.40 19.43 16.10
CA GLN A 19 -14.31 18.40 15.63
C GLN A 19 -13.45 17.27 15.08
N HIS A 20 -13.45 16.13 15.78
CA HIS A 20 -12.77 14.92 15.32
C HIS A 20 -13.47 14.45 14.05
N ASN A 21 -12.89 14.77 12.89
CA ASN A 21 -13.26 14.17 11.63
C ASN A 21 -12.19 13.14 11.26
N SER A 22 -12.53 12.22 10.36
CA SER A 22 -11.60 11.18 9.88
C SER A 22 -10.29 11.76 9.34
N GLN A 23 -10.31 12.98 8.84
CA GLN A 23 -9.12 13.72 8.40
C GLN A 23 -8.08 13.96 9.52
N ASN A 24 -8.52 14.21 10.75
CA ASN A 24 -7.66 14.55 11.90
C ASN A 24 -7.56 13.45 12.97
N SER A 25 -8.37 12.38 12.86
CA SER A 25 -8.51 11.36 13.90
C SER A 25 -8.31 9.93 13.41
N LEU A 26 -8.23 9.67 12.10
CA LEU A 26 -7.96 8.34 11.56
C LEU A 26 -6.61 8.28 10.87
N ASP A 27 -5.92 7.16 11.04
CA ASP A 27 -4.87 6.69 10.13
C ASP A 27 -5.51 6.30 8.78
N TRP A 28 -5.98 7.31 8.05
CA TRP A 28 -6.69 7.18 6.77
C TRP A 28 -5.74 7.04 5.58
N ALA A 29 -4.49 7.47 5.74
CA ALA A 29 -3.48 7.24 4.72
C ALA A 29 -3.14 5.74 4.70
N GLY A 30 -2.91 5.20 3.51
CA GLY A 30 -2.60 3.79 3.33
C GLY A 30 -3.18 3.21 2.05
N THR A 31 -2.94 1.93 1.87
CA THR A 31 -3.43 1.16 0.73
C THR A 31 -4.72 0.46 1.12
N TYR A 32 -5.75 0.57 0.28
CA TYR A 32 -7.04 -0.07 0.42
C TYR A 32 -7.26 -1.02 -0.75
N LYS A 33 -7.74 -2.24 -0.49
CA LYS A 33 -7.91 -3.28 -1.50
C LYS A 33 -9.22 -4.04 -1.38
N GLY A 34 -9.66 -4.59 -2.50
CA GLY A 34 -10.87 -5.41 -2.60
C GLY A 34 -11.19 -5.81 -4.04
N ILE A 35 -12.25 -6.59 -4.21
CA ILE A 35 -12.78 -6.97 -5.52
C ILE A 35 -14.13 -6.26 -5.69
N MET A 36 -14.16 -5.25 -6.55
CA MET A 36 -15.36 -4.48 -6.85
C MET A 36 -16.24 -5.25 -7.86
N PRO A 37 -17.57 -5.06 -7.85
CA PRO A 37 -18.45 -5.70 -8.81
C PRO A 37 -18.14 -5.24 -10.23
N CYS A 38 -18.32 -6.15 -11.18
CA CYS A 38 -18.06 -5.94 -12.60
C CYS A 38 -19.29 -6.36 -13.40
N ALA A 39 -19.72 -5.53 -14.35
CA ALA A 39 -20.90 -5.81 -15.14
C ALA A 39 -20.71 -7.00 -16.10
N ASP A 40 -19.48 -7.21 -16.59
CA ASP A 40 -19.17 -8.13 -17.68
C ASP A 40 -17.88 -8.93 -17.43
N CYS A 41 -17.50 -9.09 -16.15
CA CYS A 41 -16.34 -9.87 -15.73
C CYS A 41 -16.54 -10.42 -14.32
N GLU A 42 -15.61 -11.25 -13.85
CA GLU A 42 -15.72 -11.92 -12.55
C GLU A 42 -15.60 -10.94 -11.37
N GLY A 43 -15.00 -9.77 -11.60
CA GLY A 43 -14.78 -8.73 -10.61
C GLY A 43 -13.60 -7.84 -10.99
N ILE A 44 -13.47 -6.71 -10.31
CA ILE A 44 -12.37 -5.79 -10.53
C ILE A 44 -11.53 -5.72 -9.26
N ARG A 45 -10.38 -6.41 -9.29
CA ARG A 45 -9.40 -6.31 -8.21
C ARG A 45 -8.86 -4.89 -8.22
N THR A 46 -9.12 -4.16 -7.13
CA THR A 46 -8.88 -2.72 -7.03
C THR A 46 -7.99 -2.45 -5.84
N ILE A 47 -6.94 -1.66 -6.05
CA ILE A 47 -6.02 -1.18 -5.02
C ILE A 47 -5.98 0.35 -5.13
N ILE A 48 -6.31 1.04 -4.05
CA ILE A 48 -6.26 2.50 -3.94
C ILE A 48 -5.28 2.86 -2.84
N THR A 49 -4.21 3.57 -3.17
CA THR A 49 -3.28 4.13 -2.18
C THR A 49 -3.61 5.60 -1.97
N LEU A 50 -3.87 5.97 -0.72
CA LEU A 50 -4.10 7.35 -0.27
C LEU A 50 -2.87 7.82 0.51
N THR A 51 -2.38 9.01 0.20
CA THR A 51 -1.18 9.58 0.85
C THR A 51 -1.52 10.80 1.70
N GLU A 52 -0.75 11.03 2.77
CA GLU A 52 -0.88 12.22 3.63
C GLU A 52 -0.75 13.56 2.88
N LYS A 53 -0.12 13.54 1.70
CA LYS A 53 0.03 14.70 0.80
C LYS A 53 -1.24 15.00 0.00
N ASN A 54 -2.35 14.32 0.26
CA ASN A 54 -3.59 14.40 -0.50
C ASN A 54 -3.43 14.03 -1.98
N GLU A 55 -2.61 13.01 -2.24
CA GLU A 55 -2.47 12.37 -3.55
C GLU A 55 -2.96 10.92 -3.46
N PHE A 56 -3.44 10.39 -4.57
CA PHE A 56 -3.83 8.98 -4.67
C PHE A 56 -3.24 8.32 -5.91
N SER A 57 -3.09 7.00 -5.84
CA SER A 57 -2.88 6.13 -6.99
C SER A 57 -3.86 4.96 -6.96
N VAL A 58 -4.32 4.53 -8.13
CA VAL A 58 -5.20 3.37 -8.30
C VAL A 58 -4.52 2.37 -9.21
N ARG A 59 -4.60 1.09 -8.85
CA ARG A 59 -4.27 -0.05 -9.70
C ARG A 59 -5.49 -0.97 -9.79
N MET A 60 -5.87 -1.35 -11.01
CA MET A 60 -7.03 -2.21 -11.27
C MET A 60 -6.67 -3.35 -12.20
N GLN A 61 -7.26 -4.52 -11.93
CA GLN A 61 -7.20 -5.69 -12.80
C GLN A 61 -8.61 -6.28 -12.94
N TYR A 62 -9.07 -6.39 -14.19
CA TYR A 62 -10.32 -7.05 -14.53
C TYR A 62 -10.09 -8.56 -14.53
N LEU A 63 -10.79 -9.27 -13.63
CA LEU A 63 -10.69 -10.72 -13.47
C LEU A 63 -11.45 -11.45 -14.59
N GLY A 64 -10.94 -12.59 -15.05
CA GLY A 64 -11.54 -13.37 -16.13
C GLY A 64 -11.37 -12.79 -17.55
N LYS A 65 -10.68 -11.65 -17.70
CA LYS A 65 -10.37 -11.02 -19.00
C LYS A 65 -8.86 -11.03 -19.27
N LYS A 66 -8.46 -10.74 -20.53
CA LYS A 66 -7.04 -10.52 -20.85
C LYS A 66 -6.50 -9.45 -19.89
N ALA A 67 -5.53 -9.85 -19.07
CA ALA A 67 -5.04 -9.07 -17.95
C ALA A 67 -4.34 -7.80 -18.44
N ASN A 68 -5.10 -6.70 -18.49
CA ASN A 68 -4.54 -5.36 -18.56
C ASN A 68 -4.62 -4.76 -17.17
N GLU A 69 -3.47 -4.34 -16.65
CA GLU A 69 -3.41 -3.51 -15.46
C GLU A 69 -3.74 -2.07 -15.85
N TYR A 70 -4.74 -1.49 -15.20
CA TYR A 70 -5.11 -0.09 -15.39
C TYR A 70 -4.58 0.72 -14.21
N LYS A 71 -3.90 1.83 -14.52
CA LYS A 71 -3.33 2.73 -13.52
C LYS A 71 -3.74 4.16 -13.78
N TYR A 72 -4.13 4.86 -12.73
CA TYR A 72 -4.34 6.30 -12.76
C TYR A 72 -4.04 6.89 -11.38
N SER A 73 -3.83 8.20 -11.35
CA SER A 73 -3.48 8.93 -10.14
C SER A 73 -4.06 10.33 -10.19
N GLY A 74 -4.07 11.00 -9.04
CA GLY A 74 -4.63 12.33 -8.94
C GLY A 74 -4.56 12.88 -7.53
N LYS A 75 -5.49 13.80 -7.24
CA LYS A 75 -5.57 14.50 -5.96
C LYS A 75 -6.77 14.05 -5.15
N VAL A 76 -6.59 14.07 -3.84
CA VAL A 76 -7.64 13.83 -2.84
C VAL A 76 -8.15 15.19 -2.35
N VAL A 77 -9.46 15.37 -2.33
CA VAL A 77 -10.11 16.55 -1.74
C VAL A 77 -11.09 16.10 -0.68
N TRP A 78 -10.88 16.56 0.55
CA TRP A 78 -11.80 16.32 1.66
C TRP A 78 -13.03 17.21 1.56
N ASN A 79 -14.22 16.62 1.70
CA ASN A 79 -15.46 17.37 1.82
C ASN A 79 -15.61 17.75 3.30
N SER A 80 -15.45 19.03 3.62
CA SER A 80 -15.44 19.55 5.00
C SER A 80 -16.66 19.09 5.80
N GLY A 81 -16.44 18.49 6.98
CA GLY A 81 -17.51 18.08 7.91
C GLY A 81 -18.09 16.69 7.64
N GLU A 82 -17.74 16.06 6.52
CA GLU A 82 -18.16 14.70 6.17
C GLU A 82 -16.91 13.81 6.10
N SER A 83 -17.00 12.54 6.53
CA SER A 83 -15.92 11.57 6.35
C SER A 83 -15.87 11.09 4.89
N ILE A 84 -15.88 12.03 3.94
CA ILE A 84 -15.97 11.78 2.51
C ILE A 84 -14.79 12.46 1.82
N ILE A 85 -14.11 11.69 0.99
CA ILE A 85 -13.06 12.15 0.08
C ILE A 85 -13.54 12.12 -1.36
N THR A 86 -13.06 13.07 -2.16
CA THR A 86 -13.21 13.10 -3.61
C THR A 86 -11.86 12.81 -4.24
N LEU A 87 -11.77 11.76 -5.05
CA LEU A 87 -10.62 11.48 -5.89
C LEU A 87 -10.81 12.21 -7.21
N ILE A 88 -9.91 13.13 -7.54
CA ILE A 88 -9.91 13.88 -8.80
C ILE A 88 -8.75 13.38 -9.66
N THR A 89 -9.07 12.65 -10.72
CA THR A 89 -8.07 12.07 -11.63
C THR A 89 -7.33 13.16 -12.39
N LYS A 90 -6.01 12.99 -12.48
CA LYS A 90 -5.16 13.90 -13.26
C LYS A 90 -5.42 13.69 -14.76
N GLY A 91 -5.78 14.76 -15.47
CA GLY A 91 -5.92 14.78 -16.92
C GLY A 91 -7.35 15.02 -17.37
N ASP A 92 -8.28 14.15 -16.99
CA ASP A 92 -9.70 14.25 -17.37
C ASP A 92 -10.59 14.90 -16.29
N ASN A 93 -10.05 15.13 -15.08
CA ASN A 93 -10.77 15.63 -13.91
C ASN A 93 -12.02 14.81 -13.55
N SER A 94 -12.04 13.52 -13.90
CA SER A 94 -13.06 12.58 -13.42
C SER A 94 -13.05 12.54 -11.90
N LYS A 95 -14.25 12.41 -11.32
CA LYS A 95 -14.46 12.44 -9.87
C LYS A 95 -15.03 11.13 -9.39
N GLU A 96 -14.41 10.58 -8.36
CA GLU A 96 -14.96 9.47 -7.59
C GLU A 96 -15.11 9.88 -6.13
N TYR A 97 -16.14 9.37 -5.48
CA TYR A 97 -16.48 9.73 -4.10
C TYR A 97 -16.34 8.49 -3.21
N TYR A 98 -15.67 8.65 -2.07
CA TYR A 98 -15.50 7.56 -1.11
C TYR A 98 -15.81 8.05 0.31
N PHE A 99 -16.52 7.24 1.08
CA PHE A 99 -16.60 7.40 2.53
C PHE A 99 -15.38 6.74 3.18
N VAL A 100 -14.75 7.41 4.13
CA VAL A 100 -13.61 6.93 4.91
C VAL A 100 -14.10 6.45 6.27
N GLY A 101 -14.01 5.15 6.49
CA GLY A 101 -14.28 4.51 7.79
C GLY A 101 -13.00 3.99 8.43
N GLU A 102 -13.12 3.45 9.65
CA GLU A 102 -12.02 2.80 10.33
C GLU A 102 -11.60 1.53 9.56
N GLY A 103 -10.39 1.56 8.98
CA GLY A 103 -9.84 0.42 8.26
C GLY A 103 -10.48 0.11 6.91
N TYR A 104 -11.33 1.00 6.36
CA TYR A 104 -11.89 0.81 5.00
C TYR A 104 -12.26 2.13 4.32
N ILE A 105 -12.40 2.07 3.00
CA ILE A 105 -13.08 3.10 2.20
C ILE A 105 -14.25 2.46 1.45
N GLN A 106 -15.37 3.16 1.35
CA GLN A 106 -16.56 2.69 0.63
C GLN A 106 -16.85 3.62 -0.54
N LYS A 107 -16.96 3.06 -1.74
CA LYS A 107 -17.34 3.83 -2.93
C LYS A 107 -18.78 4.34 -2.78
N LEU A 108 -18.98 5.61 -3.10
CA LEU A 108 -20.28 6.29 -3.07
C LEU A 108 -20.79 6.51 -4.50
N ASP A 109 -22.08 6.76 -4.62
CA ASP A 109 -22.70 7.15 -5.88
C ASP A 109 -22.39 8.62 -6.27
N SER A 110 -22.96 9.07 -7.39
CA SER A 110 -22.80 10.45 -7.87
C SER A 110 -23.38 11.52 -6.95
N ASP A 111 -24.33 11.14 -6.08
CA ASP A 111 -24.98 12.01 -5.10
C ASP A 111 -24.27 11.95 -3.73
N LYS A 112 -23.11 11.26 -3.66
CA LYS A 112 -22.33 11.02 -2.45
C LYS A 112 -23.07 10.22 -1.38
N LYS A 113 -24.03 9.39 -1.78
CA LYS A 113 -24.72 8.47 -0.88
C LYS A 113 -24.01 7.12 -0.86
N LYS A 114 -24.09 6.46 0.29
CA LYS A 114 -23.62 5.08 0.42
C LYS A 114 -24.46 4.17 -0.47
N ILE A 115 -23.79 3.26 -1.15
CA ILE A 115 -24.45 2.15 -1.83
C ILE A 115 -24.91 1.19 -0.73
N ASP A 116 -26.21 1.01 -0.59
CA ASP A 116 -26.86 0.25 0.49
C ASP A 116 -27.44 -1.08 -0.02
N GLY A 117 -27.88 -1.93 0.89
CA GLY A 117 -28.47 -3.25 0.62
C GLY A 117 -27.43 -4.34 0.38
N ASP A 118 -27.82 -5.39 -0.35
CA ASP A 118 -27.02 -6.62 -0.50
C ASP A 118 -25.63 -6.41 -1.14
N LEU A 119 -25.42 -5.26 -1.79
CA LEU A 119 -24.17 -4.92 -2.47
C LEU A 119 -23.23 -4.06 -1.63
N GLU A 120 -23.64 -3.58 -0.45
CA GLU A 120 -22.87 -2.61 0.35
C GLU A 120 -21.41 -3.06 0.56
N GLU A 121 -21.22 -4.32 0.98
CA GLU A 121 -19.90 -4.90 1.24
C GLU A 121 -19.04 -5.02 -0.02
N MET A 122 -19.65 -5.21 -1.19
CA MET A 122 -18.92 -5.31 -2.46
C MET A 122 -18.31 -3.98 -2.92
N PHE A 123 -18.78 -2.85 -2.36
CA PHE A 123 -18.24 -1.53 -2.64
C PHE A 123 -17.29 -1.01 -1.54
N LYS A 124 -16.92 -1.87 -0.58
CA LYS A 124 -15.91 -1.57 0.46
C LYS A 124 -14.55 -2.13 0.05
N LEU A 125 -13.54 -1.26 0.08
CA LEU A 125 -12.13 -1.63 0.01
C LEU A 125 -11.55 -1.57 1.42
N LYS A 126 -10.99 -2.67 1.89
CA LYS A 126 -10.40 -2.78 3.23
C LYS A 126 -8.96 -2.28 3.21
N LYS A 127 -8.50 -1.63 4.28
CA LYS A 127 -7.10 -1.25 4.43
C LYS A 127 -6.26 -2.53 4.38
N ALA A 128 -5.21 -2.53 3.57
CA ALA A 128 -4.35 -3.67 3.38
C ALA A 128 -3.52 -3.92 4.64
N ASP A 129 -3.37 -5.20 4.98
CA ASP A 129 -2.48 -5.62 6.06
C ASP A 129 -1.02 -5.36 5.66
N GLU A 130 -0.18 -5.10 6.66
CA GLU A 130 1.26 -5.06 6.48
C GLU A 130 1.79 -6.50 6.38
N TYR A 131 2.37 -6.84 5.23
CA TYR A 131 3.01 -8.13 5.04
C TYR A 131 4.38 -8.14 5.73
N GLU A 132 4.65 -9.18 6.52
CA GLU A 132 5.97 -9.49 7.05
C GLU A 132 6.53 -10.73 6.37
N LEU A 133 7.75 -10.62 5.82
CA LEU A 133 8.48 -11.79 5.34
C LEU A 133 9.28 -12.42 6.48
N ILE A 134 9.03 -13.69 6.75
CA ILE A 134 9.81 -14.49 7.69
C ILE A 134 10.78 -15.37 6.89
N VAL A 135 12.08 -15.22 7.17
CA VAL A 135 13.15 -16.05 6.59
C VAL A 135 13.68 -16.96 7.69
N PHE A 136 13.56 -18.26 7.50
CA PHE A 136 13.96 -19.26 8.51
C PHE A 136 15.45 -19.62 8.49
N ASP A 137 16.26 -18.99 7.63
CA ASP A 137 17.71 -19.18 7.60
C ASP A 137 18.38 -18.33 8.68
N SER A 138 18.95 -18.99 9.69
CA SER A 138 19.60 -18.32 10.83
C SER A 138 20.80 -17.44 10.45
N GLY A 139 21.41 -17.67 9.28
CA GLY A 139 22.52 -16.85 8.79
C GLY A 139 22.08 -15.55 8.10
N PHE A 140 20.80 -15.45 7.71
CA PHE A 140 20.32 -14.34 6.91
C PHE A 140 20.33 -13.01 7.68
N ASP A 141 19.78 -12.97 8.89
CA ASP A 141 19.69 -11.72 9.66
C ASP A 141 21.07 -11.19 10.04
N PHE A 142 22.01 -12.09 10.39
CA PHE A 142 23.40 -11.70 10.64
C PHE A 142 24.05 -11.11 9.39
N TRP A 143 23.92 -11.79 8.25
CA TRP A 143 24.45 -11.32 6.98
C TRP A 143 23.86 -9.96 6.61
N LEU A 144 22.53 -9.80 6.68
CA LEU A 144 21.84 -8.57 6.31
C LEU A 144 22.36 -7.38 7.12
N ASN A 145 22.49 -7.54 8.44
CA ASN A 145 23.00 -6.50 9.34
C ASN A 145 24.49 -6.15 9.09
N SER A 146 25.27 -7.09 8.54
CA SER A 146 26.71 -6.89 8.27
C SER A 146 27.04 -6.52 6.82
N SER A 147 26.09 -6.68 5.90
CA SER A 147 26.29 -6.50 4.45
C SER A 147 26.53 -5.04 4.02
N GLY A 148 26.19 -4.07 4.88
CA GLY A 148 26.21 -2.64 4.54
C GLY A 148 25.05 -2.19 3.64
N HIS A 149 24.14 -3.10 3.26
CA HIS A 149 22.91 -2.74 2.55
C HIS A 149 21.95 -2.01 3.46
N SER A 150 21.34 -0.96 2.93
CA SER A 150 20.32 -0.18 3.63
C SER A 150 19.07 -0.03 2.77
N ILE A 151 17.91 -0.22 3.40
CA ILE A 151 16.60 -0.07 2.76
C ILE A 151 16.40 1.32 2.13
N SER A 152 17.09 2.35 2.62
CA SER A 152 17.01 3.71 2.06
C SER A 152 17.64 3.83 0.66
N GLN A 153 18.52 2.90 0.28
CA GLN A 153 19.20 2.90 -1.02
C GLN A 153 18.28 2.52 -2.19
N TYR A 154 17.10 1.95 -1.89
CA TYR A 154 16.20 1.39 -2.88
C TYR A 154 14.83 2.07 -2.84
N SER A 155 14.20 2.26 -4.01
CA SER A 155 12.77 2.57 -4.08
C SER A 155 11.95 1.28 -4.01
N ASN A 156 10.70 1.34 -3.50
CA ASN A 156 9.85 0.14 -3.48
C ASN A 156 9.57 -0.37 -4.91
N GLU A 157 9.40 0.53 -5.88
CA GLU A 157 9.20 0.18 -7.29
C GLU A 157 10.38 -0.63 -7.86
N TYR A 158 11.61 -0.21 -7.56
CA TYR A 158 12.81 -0.96 -7.96
C TYR A 158 12.83 -2.36 -7.34
N LEU A 159 12.57 -2.45 -6.03
CA LEU A 159 12.57 -3.72 -5.32
C LEU A 159 11.51 -4.68 -5.88
N ARG A 160 10.30 -4.19 -6.14
CA ARG A 160 9.23 -4.98 -6.78
C ARG A 160 9.65 -5.53 -8.15
N SER A 161 10.21 -4.67 -9.00
CA SER A 161 10.69 -5.07 -10.34
C SER A 161 11.77 -6.15 -10.28
N MET A 162 12.73 -5.99 -9.35
CA MET A 162 13.76 -6.99 -9.12
C MET A 162 13.19 -8.29 -8.54
N ASN A 163 12.30 -8.21 -7.56
CA ASN A 163 11.66 -9.38 -6.95
C ASN A 163 10.88 -10.20 -7.97
N ILE A 164 10.16 -9.56 -8.91
CA ILE A 164 9.49 -10.26 -10.01
C ILE A 164 10.51 -11.10 -10.80
N SER A 165 11.65 -10.50 -11.16
CA SER A 165 12.68 -11.18 -11.95
C SER A 165 13.35 -12.32 -11.17
N TYR A 166 13.65 -12.11 -9.88
CA TYR A 166 14.26 -13.14 -9.03
C TYR A 166 13.30 -14.29 -8.76
N VAL A 167 12.02 -14.02 -8.44
CA VAL A 167 11.01 -15.04 -8.19
C VAL A 167 10.77 -15.88 -9.44
N GLN A 168 10.73 -15.26 -10.62
CA GLN A 168 10.63 -16.00 -11.89
C GLN A 168 11.79 -16.99 -12.07
N GLU A 169 13.03 -16.56 -11.87
CA GLU A 169 14.19 -17.46 -11.98
C GLU A 169 14.22 -18.50 -10.86
N TRP A 170 13.91 -18.12 -9.62
CA TRP A 170 13.80 -19.02 -8.47
C TRP A 170 12.82 -20.16 -8.75
N ASN A 171 11.59 -19.81 -9.13
CA ASN A 171 10.53 -20.78 -9.40
C ASN A 171 10.88 -21.65 -10.61
N ARG A 172 11.53 -21.09 -11.65
CA ARG A 172 12.03 -21.88 -12.78
C ARG A 172 13.03 -22.96 -12.32
N ARG A 173 13.96 -22.62 -11.43
CA ARG A 173 14.96 -23.56 -10.88
C ARG A 173 14.35 -24.60 -9.95
N ASN A 174 13.40 -24.17 -9.11
CA ASN A 174 12.63 -25.06 -8.25
C ASN A 174 11.87 -26.12 -9.06
N ILE A 175 11.16 -25.70 -10.12
CA ILE A 175 10.42 -26.60 -11.03
C ILE A 175 11.38 -27.55 -11.79
N MET A 176 12.59 -27.10 -12.11
CA MET A 176 13.63 -27.96 -12.71
C MET A 176 14.25 -28.96 -11.72
N GLY A 177 13.88 -28.93 -10.44
CA GLY A 177 14.34 -29.87 -9.43
C GLY A 177 15.72 -29.56 -8.84
N ASP A 178 16.22 -28.33 -8.97
CA ASP A 178 17.44 -27.91 -8.29
C ASP A 178 17.17 -27.79 -6.79
N ARG A 179 17.74 -28.72 -6.01
CA ARG A 179 17.49 -28.87 -4.57
C ARG A 179 17.88 -27.65 -3.73
N ARG A 180 18.66 -26.71 -4.27
CA ARG A 180 19.01 -25.46 -3.58
C ARG A 180 17.85 -24.47 -3.53
N PHE A 181 16.90 -24.60 -4.45
CA PHE A 181 15.76 -23.70 -4.59
C PHE A 181 14.58 -24.32 -3.87
N GLU A 182 14.49 -24.02 -2.59
CA GLU A 182 13.47 -24.60 -1.71
C GLU A 182 12.12 -23.94 -1.96
N SER A 183 11.10 -24.77 -2.21
CA SER A 183 9.71 -24.36 -2.42
C SER A 183 9.45 -23.36 -3.54
N TYR A 184 8.21 -23.33 -3.99
CA TYR A 184 7.71 -22.33 -4.92
C TYR A 184 7.38 -21.03 -4.16
N ILE A 185 7.78 -19.87 -4.71
CA ILE A 185 7.44 -18.56 -4.16
C ILE A 185 6.23 -18.00 -4.91
N ASP A 186 5.08 -17.94 -4.23
CA ASP A 186 3.84 -17.37 -4.79
C ASP A 186 3.77 -15.86 -4.57
N TYR A 187 4.60 -15.13 -5.31
CA TYR A 187 4.65 -13.66 -5.26
C TYR A 187 3.59 -13.07 -6.21
N ASP A 188 2.53 -12.48 -5.67
CA ASP A 188 1.49 -11.82 -6.46
C ASP A 188 1.98 -10.44 -6.93
N THR A 189 2.20 -10.30 -8.24
CA THR A 189 2.72 -9.06 -8.83
C THR A 189 1.74 -7.88 -8.72
N PHE A 190 0.45 -8.17 -8.52
CA PHE A 190 -0.58 -7.17 -8.36
C PHE A 190 -0.71 -6.71 -6.91
N GLU A 191 -0.39 -7.55 -5.92
CA GLU A 191 -0.42 -7.19 -4.50
C GLU A 191 0.50 -5.99 -4.19
N ASP A 192 0.14 -5.21 -3.17
CA ASP A 192 0.88 -3.99 -2.79
C ASP A 192 1.77 -4.23 -1.57
N TYR A 193 2.71 -5.17 -1.70
CA TYR A 193 3.66 -5.45 -0.63
C TYR A 193 4.41 -4.17 -0.22
N ASN A 194 4.52 -3.96 1.10
CA ASN A 194 5.23 -2.81 1.66
C ASN A 194 6.73 -2.87 1.35
N LYS A 195 7.43 -1.76 1.62
CA LYS A 195 8.86 -1.62 1.28
C LYS A 195 9.73 -2.61 2.05
N ASP A 196 9.42 -2.85 3.32
CA ASP A 196 10.14 -3.77 4.18
C ASP A 196 10.05 -5.22 3.68
N PHE A 197 8.86 -5.69 3.30
CA PHE A 197 8.67 -7.00 2.68
C PHE A 197 9.52 -7.13 1.40
N ASN A 198 9.38 -6.16 0.49
CA ASN A 198 10.09 -6.18 -0.79
C ASN A 198 11.61 -6.12 -0.62
N TYR A 199 12.08 -5.33 0.34
CA TYR A 199 13.50 -5.22 0.67
C TYR A 199 14.04 -6.53 1.22
N LYS A 200 13.34 -7.13 2.21
CA LYS A 200 13.78 -8.38 2.83
C LYS A 200 13.80 -9.54 1.82
N LEU A 201 12.80 -9.62 0.94
CA LEU A 201 12.77 -10.61 -0.16
C LEU A 201 13.94 -10.42 -1.13
N PHE A 202 14.17 -9.19 -1.58
CA PHE A 202 15.28 -8.86 -2.46
C PHE A 202 16.63 -9.22 -1.83
N MET A 203 16.83 -8.86 -0.56
CA MET A 203 18.03 -9.16 0.20
C MET A 203 18.23 -10.67 0.40
N TYR A 204 17.15 -11.44 0.59
CA TYR A 204 17.25 -12.89 0.67
C TYR A 204 17.82 -13.49 -0.62
N PHE A 205 17.42 -12.99 -1.79
CA PHE A 205 18.03 -13.43 -3.05
C PHE A 205 19.52 -13.07 -3.14
N LYS A 206 19.92 -11.86 -2.69
CA LYS A 206 21.34 -11.46 -2.65
C LYS A 206 22.16 -12.36 -1.70
N TYR A 207 21.64 -12.63 -0.52
CA TYR A 207 22.22 -13.57 0.44
C TYR A 207 22.40 -14.96 -0.18
N PHE A 208 21.35 -15.46 -0.85
CA PHE A 208 21.37 -16.77 -1.48
C PHE A 208 22.42 -16.86 -2.60
N GLU A 209 22.52 -15.84 -3.45
CA GLU A 209 23.55 -15.73 -4.50
C GLU A 209 24.97 -15.78 -3.92
N GLU A 210 25.23 -15.03 -2.85
CA GLU A 210 26.54 -14.97 -2.18
C GLU A 210 26.89 -16.32 -1.52
N LYS A 211 25.99 -16.84 -0.69
CA LYS A 211 26.16 -18.11 0.04
C LYS A 211 26.45 -19.28 -0.89
N ASN A 212 25.76 -19.32 -2.04
CA ASN A 212 25.89 -20.42 -3.00
C ASN A 212 26.85 -20.13 -4.17
N ARG A 213 27.48 -18.94 -4.19
CA ARG A 213 28.35 -18.47 -5.29
C ARG A 213 27.69 -18.65 -6.67
N LEU A 214 26.41 -18.31 -6.75
CA LEU A 214 25.61 -18.40 -7.97
C LEU A 214 24.98 -17.05 -8.29
N LYS A 215 24.60 -16.84 -9.55
CA LYS A 215 23.80 -15.69 -9.96
C LYS A 215 22.45 -16.14 -10.50
N LEU A 216 21.40 -15.48 -10.06
CA LEU A 216 20.04 -15.67 -10.55
C LEU A 216 19.77 -14.73 -11.73
N ILE A 217 20.17 -13.46 -11.61
CA ILE A 217 19.97 -12.46 -12.68
C ILE A 217 21.32 -12.11 -13.34
N PRO A 218 21.49 -12.38 -14.65
CA PRO A 218 22.69 -11.97 -15.38
C PRO A 218 22.84 -10.44 -15.41
N GLY A 219 24.05 -9.93 -15.16
CA GLY A 219 24.38 -8.49 -15.32
C GLY A 219 24.26 -7.60 -14.08
N THR A 220 23.63 -8.05 -12.99
CA THR A 220 23.76 -7.37 -11.68
C THR A 220 25.16 -7.64 -11.10
N GLY A 221 25.78 -6.63 -10.46
CA GLY A 221 27.22 -6.52 -10.08
C GLY A 221 27.94 -7.73 -9.45
N ARG A 222 29.26 -7.65 -9.30
CA ARG A 222 30.14 -8.78 -8.93
C ARG A 222 30.00 -9.21 -7.46
N PHE A 223 30.32 -10.49 -7.24
CA PHE A 223 30.49 -11.13 -5.94
C PHE A 223 31.47 -10.36 -5.05
#